data_AF-A0A3R6HMY2-F1
#
_entry.id   AF-A0A3R6HMY2-F1
#
_cell.length_a   1.000
_cell.length_b   1.000
_cell.length_c   1.000
_cell.angle_alpha   90.00
_cell.angle_beta   90.00
_cell.angle_gamma   90.00
#
_symmetry.space_group_name_H-M   'P 1'
#
loop_
_entity.id
_entity.type
_entity.pdbx_description
1 polymer ?
#
loop_
_entity_poly.entity_id
_entity_poly.type
_entity_poly.pdbx_seq_one_letter_code
_entity_poly.pdbx_strand_id
1 'polypeptide(L)'
;MLDEISSIKESVIKNHGYNSYQGFNIPDETNMTDEELEEQAYLEYMATDIIPYEWHHFAFGIKHNDGIAWYILFTNIASGNFESVSFDLALKGFTIRKISSYPLNRLGTQVITKEMYFGRGAFSQLLNSKKIAIVGLGAIGSMVASSLAHCGASKIGLWDFDIVEPGNICRSSYTLGNIGESKVRALASVIKSINPFIKDLSIHGYWCSDGANYNEFIGASFYANVNYKSQEEAIKELDGYDLILDCTGSNEMLHFLSYAASNREIISMCITNHANNLLCISSKDGNPFEQRKIYLSRIEQDTKNFYVEGEGCYSPTFLANNCDIASLVNLALRDLNLNMDKGQLMHSTIYSYSDRGIVSDRISTYQLDGYDILLNVSTETLYDAEEMNDSPDGAIGYIFGSYSKDGKQVMITHIVDAWNAKELLTDAFKTSKGIIDYIGDYRYSGEEPETYSASSFELMASKAEDDSINTNNPLLAVRNPDGSLSFFLYINNELVKFSQKL
;
A
#
# COMPACT_ATOMS: atom_id res chain seq x y z
N MET A 1 -53.80 -52.27 -10.49
CA MET A 1 -52.68 -51.56 -9.83
C MET A 1 -51.31 -52.19 -10.12
N LEU A 2 -50.97 -53.40 -9.64
CA LEU A 2 -49.65 -54.01 -9.94
C LEU A 2 -49.45 -54.38 -11.42
N ASP A 3 -50.49 -54.89 -12.07
CA ASP A 3 -50.45 -55.21 -13.50
C ASP A 3 -50.46 -53.94 -14.38
N GLU A 4 -51.16 -52.89 -13.93
CA GLU A 4 -51.14 -51.56 -14.55
C GLU A 4 -49.75 -50.90 -14.45
N ILE A 5 -49.11 -50.97 -13.28
CA ILE A 5 -47.75 -50.44 -13.07
C ILE A 5 -46.74 -51.21 -13.95
N SER A 6 -46.91 -52.53 -14.10
CA SER A 6 -46.05 -53.35 -14.96
C SER A 6 -46.26 -53.05 -16.45
N SER A 7 -47.49 -52.78 -16.88
CA SER A 7 -47.81 -52.36 -18.25
C SER A 7 -47.26 -50.96 -18.59
N ILE A 8 -47.33 -50.01 -17.65
CA ILE A 8 -46.78 -48.65 -17.83
C ILE A 8 -45.25 -48.69 -17.91
N LYS A 9 -44.61 -49.60 -17.16
CA LYS A 9 -43.15 -49.77 -17.12
C LYS A 9 -42.54 -50.07 -18.50
N GLU A 10 -43.12 -50.99 -19.26
CA GLU A 10 -42.61 -51.31 -20.60
C GLU A 10 -42.77 -50.15 -21.59
N SER A 11 -43.90 -49.44 -21.51
CA SER A 11 -44.17 -48.27 -22.36
C SER A 11 -43.22 -47.10 -22.08
N VAL A 12 -42.86 -46.86 -20.82
CA VAL A 12 -41.96 -45.76 -20.43
C VAL A 12 -40.52 -46.06 -20.84
N ILE A 13 -40.05 -47.30 -20.64
CA ILE A 13 -38.69 -47.74 -21.03
C ILE A 13 -38.51 -47.65 -22.56
N LYS A 14 -39.49 -48.14 -23.32
CA LYS A 14 -39.42 -48.19 -24.79
C LYS A 14 -39.47 -46.82 -25.46
N ASN A 15 -40.28 -45.89 -24.95
CA ASN A 15 -40.53 -44.61 -25.62
C ASN A 15 -39.57 -43.48 -25.19
N HIS A 16 -38.94 -43.59 -24.02
CA HIS A 16 -38.09 -42.53 -23.48
C HIS A 16 -36.62 -42.93 -23.32
N GLY A 17 -36.22 -44.12 -23.79
CA GLY A 17 -34.84 -44.58 -23.73
C GLY A 17 -34.30 -44.70 -22.29
N TYR A 18 -35.19 -44.86 -21.32
CA TYR A 18 -34.83 -44.96 -19.92
C TYR A 18 -34.19 -46.33 -19.67
N ASN A 19 -32.85 -46.38 -19.64
CA ASN A 19 -32.16 -47.44 -18.95
C ASN A 19 -32.50 -47.31 -17.47
N SER A 20 -33.09 -48.34 -16.87
CA SER A 20 -33.43 -48.34 -15.45
C SER A 20 -32.21 -47.89 -14.65
N TYR A 21 -32.35 -46.81 -13.88
CA TYR A 21 -31.31 -46.32 -12.99
C TYR A 21 -31.02 -47.41 -11.95
N GLN A 22 -29.98 -48.21 -12.20
CA GLN A 22 -29.38 -49.08 -11.20
C GLN A 22 -28.62 -48.16 -10.25
N GLY A 23 -29.31 -47.55 -9.29
CA GLY A 23 -28.65 -46.67 -8.31
C GLY A 23 -27.44 -47.39 -7.73
N PHE A 24 -26.28 -46.70 -7.67
CA PHE A 24 -24.94 -47.27 -7.48
C PHE A 24 -24.91 -48.79 -7.65
N ASN A 25 -24.69 -49.26 -8.88
CA ASN A 25 -24.21 -50.61 -9.06
C ASN A 25 -22.99 -50.76 -8.15
N ILE A 26 -23.14 -51.53 -7.07
CA ILE A 26 -22.02 -52.34 -6.58
C ILE A 26 -21.68 -53.18 -7.81
N PRO A 27 -20.57 -52.90 -8.51
CA PRO A 27 -20.22 -53.68 -9.68
C PRO A 27 -20.02 -55.12 -9.20
N ASP A 28 -20.32 -56.07 -10.07
CA ASP A 28 -19.92 -57.44 -9.80
C ASP A 28 -18.38 -57.48 -9.81
N GLU A 29 -17.77 -57.38 -8.62
CA GLU A 29 -16.31 -57.36 -8.40
C GLU A 29 -15.61 -58.58 -9.03
N THR A 30 -16.38 -59.59 -9.43
CA THR A 30 -15.88 -60.81 -10.07
C THR A 30 -15.35 -60.60 -11.50
N ASN A 31 -15.60 -59.45 -12.16
CA ASN A 31 -15.20 -59.19 -13.55
C ASN A 31 -14.47 -57.84 -13.79
N MET A 32 -14.06 -57.14 -12.75
CA MET A 32 -13.32 -55.88 -12.88
C MET A 32 -11.81 -56.13 -13.00
N THR A 33 -11.13 -55.28 -13.77
CA THR A 33 -9.67 -55.22 -13.75
C THR A 33 -9.18 -54.51 -12.47
N ASP A 34 -7.94 -54.79 -12.05
CA ASP A 34 -7.36 -54.17 -10.84
C ASP A 34 -7.39 -52.63 -10.88
N GLU A 35 -7.25 -52.04 -12.08
CA GLU A 35 -7.28 -50.58 -12.31
C GLU A 35 -8.70 -50.01 -12.12
N GLU A 36 -9.74 -50.73 -12.55
CA GLU A 36 -11.14 -50.35 -12.34
C GLU A 36 -11.55 -50.49 -10.86
N LEU A 37 -10.99 -51.47 -10.13
CA LEU A 37 -11.21 -51.62 -8.69
C LEU A 37 -10.58 -50.48 -7.89
N GLU A 38 -9.38 -50.02 -8.27
CA GLU A 38 -8.74 -48.85 -7.66
C GLU A 38 -9.51 -47.56 -7.94
N GLU A 39 -10.00 -47.35 -9.17
CA GLU A 39 -10.79 -46.17 -9.52
C GLU A 39 -12.13 -46.14 -8.78
N GLN A 40 -12.80 -47.29 -8.65
CA GLN A 40 -14.02 -47.46 -7.86
C GLN A 40 -13.79 -47.17 -6.37
N ALA A 41 -12.73 -47.75 -5.78
CA ALA A 41 -12.37 -47.52 -4.38
C ALA A 41 -12.02 -46.04 -4.13
N TYR A 42 -11.36 -45.39 -5.09
CA TYR A 42 -11.07 -43.97 -5.05
C TYR A 42 -12.34 -43.12 -5.13
N LEU A 43 -13.30 -43.46 -5.99
CA LEU A 43 -14.59 -42.76 -6.10
C LEU A 43 -15.46 -42.95 -4.85
N GLU A 44 -15.48 -44.15 -4.26
CA GLU A 44 -16.15 -44.41 -2.99
C GLU A 44 -15.51 -43.65 -1.83
N TYR A 45 -14.18 -43.65 -1.75
CA TYR A 45 -13.42 -42.83 -0.81
C TYR A 45 -13.71 -41.33 -1.00
N MET A 46 -13.74 -40.84 -2.23
CA MET A 46 -14.11 -39.44 -2.52
C MET A 46 -15.55 -39.13 -2.08
N ALA A 47 -16.51 -40.03 -2.33
CA ALA A 47 -17.92 -39.83 -2.02
C ALA A 47 -18.27 -39.98 -0.53
N THR A 48 -17.51 -40.78 0.22
CA THR A 48 -17.78 -41.08 1.64
C THR A 48 -16.86 -40.34 2.61
N ASP A 49 -15.62 -40.04 2.20
CA ASP A 49 -14.60 -39.44 3.07
C ASP A 49 -14.14 -38.03 2.66
N ILE A 50 -14.40 -37.54 1.44
CA ILE A 50 -13.95 -36.19 1.01
C ILE A 50 -15.11 -35.23 0.74
N ILE A 51 -16.09 -35.61 -0.07
CA ILE A 51 -17.25 -34.78 -0.43
C ILE A 51 -18.17 -34.42 0.76
N PRO A 52 -18.36 -35.26 1.81
CA PRO A 52 -19.26 -34.90 2.91
C PRO A 52 -18.70 -33.83 3.88
N TYR A 53 -17.43 -33.43 3.82
CA TYR A 53 -16.85 -32.50 4.80
C TYR A 53 -16.94 -31.01 4.43
N GLU A 54 -18.10 -30.56 3.95
CA GLU A 54 -18.37 -29.12 3.85
C GLU A 54 -18.69 -28.56 5.25
N TRP A 55 -17.65 -28.02 5.90
CA TRP A 55 -17.75 -27.42 7.22
C TRP A 55 -18.20 -25.96 7.14
N HIS A 56 -19.43 -25.70 7.58
CA HIS A 56 -19.87 -24.34 7.87
C HIS A 56 -19.46 -23.99 9.29
N HIS A 57 -18.65 -22.94 9.44
CA HIS A 57 -18.18 -22.49 10.72
C HIS A 57 -18.37 -20.98 10.84
N PHE A 58 -18.62 -20.53 12.06
CA PHE A 58 -18.52 -19.12 12.39
C PHE A 58 -17.92 -18.99 13.79
N ALA A 59 -17.07 -17.96 13.93
CA ALA A 59 -16.53 -17.59 15.21
C ALA A 59 -17.21 -16.30 15.68
N PHE A 60 -17.51 -16.20 16.96
CA PHE A 60 -17.89 -14.93 17.57
C PHE A 60 -17.14 -14.75 18.89
N GLY A 61 -16.72 -13.51 19.14
CA GLY A 61 -16.03 -13.11 20.35
C GLY A 61 -16.96 -12.35 21.28
N ILE A 62 -16.99 -12.71 22.56
CA ILE A 62 -17.65 -11.91 23.59
C ILE A 62 -16.57 -11.22 24.42
N LYS A 63 -16.68 -9.90 24.57
CA LYS A 63 -15.78 -9.14 25.46
C LYS A 63 -15.96 -9.64 26.90
N HIS A 64 -14.87 -10.06 27.51
CA HIS A 64 -14.85 -10.60 28.87
C HIS A 64 -13.62 -10.05 29.60
N ASN A 65 -13.85 -9.15 30.57
CA ASN A 65 -12.81 -8.37 31.23
C ASN A 65 -11.95 -7.57 30.22
N ASP A 66 -10.64 -7.80 30.24
CA ASP A 66 -9.60 -7.25 29.37
C ASP A 66 -9.36 -8.07 28.09
N GLY A 67 -10.04 -9.21 27.94
CA GLY A 67 -9.91 -10.10 26.79
C GLY A 67 -11.21 -10.37 26.03
N ILE A 68 -11.12 -11.27 25.08
CA ILE A 68 -12.24 -11.76 24.26
C ILE A 68 -12.33 -13.26 24.45
N ALA A 69 -13.50 -13.72 24.90
CA ALA A 69 -13.86 -15.13 24.93
C ALA A 69 -14.36 -15.55 23.55
N TRP A 70 -13.57 -16.35 22.84
CA TRP A 70 -13.90 -16.85 21.51
C TRP A 70 -14.71 -18.14 21.56
N TYR A 71 -15.79 -18.14 20.79
CA TYR A 71 -16.64 -19.29 20.55
C TYR A 71 -16.60 -19.63 19.07
N ILE A 72 -16.09 -20.82 18.74
CA ILE A 72 -16.11 -21.34 17.37
C ILE A 72 -17.22 -22.37 17.31
N LEU A 73 -18.22 -22.06 16.51
CA LEU A 73 -19.34 -22.93 16.23
C LEU A 73 -19.20 -23.45 14.81
N PHE A 74 -19.44 -24.74 14.63
CA PHE A 74 -19.26 -25.37 13.35
C PHE A 74 -20.23 -26.53 13.16
N THR A 75 -20.66 -26.73 11.93
CA THR A 75 -21.54 -27.80 11.51
C THR A 75 -21.02 -28.38 10.21
N ASN A 76 -21.36 -29.63 9.96
CA ASN A 76 -21.03 -30.32 8.73
C ASN A 76 -22.34 -30.76 8.07
N ILE A 77 -22.54 -30.47 6.78
CA ILE A 77 -23.77 -30.86 6.06
C ILE A 77 -23.96 -32.39 6.06
N ALA A 78 -22.90 -33.19 6.07
CA ALA A 78 -23.03 -34.64 6.20
C ALA A 78 -23.40 -35.11 7.61
N SER A 79 -23.19 -34.27 8.64
CA SER A 79 -23.57 -34.58 10.02
C SER A 79 -25.05 -34.33 10.33
N GLY A 80 -25.86 -33.98 9.31
CA GLY A 80 -27.30 -33.77 9.49
C GLY A 80 -27.97 -34.93 10.21
N ASN A 81 -28.91 -34.61 11.11
CA ASN A 81 -29.86 -35.57 11.61
C ASN A 81 -30.97 -35.70 10.57
N PHE A 82 -31.37 -36.94 10.28
CA PHE A 82 -32.39 -37.22 9.27
C PHE A 82 -33.52 -38.05 9.88
N GLU A 83 -34.75 -37.64 9.59
CA GLU A 83 -35.90 -38.52 9.70
C GLU A 83 -35.92 -39.42 8.45
N SER A 84 -36.02 -40.73 8.64
CA SER A 84 -36.00 -41.67 7.52
C SER A 84 -37.22 -42.58 7.52
N VAL A 85 -37.78 -42.79 6.32
CA VAL A 85 -38.80 -43.82 6.07
C VAL A 85 -38.23 -44.80 5.05
N SER A 86 -38.14 -46.06 5.44
CA SER A 86 -37.64 -47.14 4.59
C SER A 86 -38.81 -47.96 4.06
N PHE A 87 -38.80 -48.19 2.75
CA PHE A 87 -39.76 -49.04 2.06
C PHE A 87 -39.06 -50.29 1.57
N ASP A 88 -39.61 -51.46 1.88
CA ASP A 88 -39.18 -52.74 1.32
C ASP A 88 -40.21 -53.19 0.29
N LEU A 89 -39.79 -53.19 -0.98
CA LEU A 89 -40.63 -53.62 -2.11
C LEU A 89 -40.34 -55.06 -2.55
N ALA A 90 -39.66 -55.87 -1.72
CA ALA A 90 -39.23 -57.25 -1.99
C ALA A 90 -38.21 -57.44 -3.13
N LEU A 91 -38.15 -56.53 -4.12
CA LEU A 91 -37.16 -56.49 -5.21
C LEU A 91 -35.97 -55.55 -4.91
N LYS A 92 -36.23 -54.42 -4.24
CA LYS A 92 -35.21 -53.47 -3.77
C LYS A 92 -35.82 -52.62 -2.65
N GLY A 93 -35.08 -52.46 -1.57
CA GLY A 93 -35.42 -51.48 -0.53
C GLY A 93 -34.96 -50.08 -0.94
N PHE A 94 -35.70 -49.04 -0.57
CA PHE A 94 -35.20 -47.68 -0.64
C PHE A 94 -35.61 -46.89 0.60
N THR A 95 -34.76 -45.94 0.98
CA THR A 95 -34.97 -45.08 2.14
C THR A 95 -35.11 -43.64 1.69
N ILE A 96 -36.21 -43.00 2.06
CA ILE A 96 -36.37 -41.55 1.91
C ILE A 96 -35.89 -40.92 3.22
N ARG A 97 -34.95 -39.98 3.12
CA ARG A 97 -34.43 -39.21 4.25
C ARG A 97 -34.87 -37.75 4.12
N LYS A 98 -35.38 -37.17 5.20
CA LYS A 98 -35.66 -35.75 5.35
C LYS A 98 -34.73 -35.19 6.42
N ILE A 99 -34.01 -34.12 6.10
CA ILE A 99 -33.16 -33.43 7.09
C ILE A 99 -34.06 -32.84 8.16
N SER A 100 -33.79 -33.18 9.43
CA SER A 100 -34.52 -32.63 10.58
C SER A 100 -33.75 -31.51 11.27
N SER A 101 -32.42 -31.64 11.38
CA SER A 101 -31.54 -30.62 11.96
C SER A 101 -30.08 -30.86 11.56
N TYR A 102 -29.23 -29.85 11.74
CA TYR A 102 -27.78 -30.00 11.71
C TYR A 102 -27.22 -29.83 13.12
N PRO A 103 -26.35 -30.73 13.61
CA PRO A 103 -25.72 -30.59 14.91
C PRO A 103 -24.73 -29.42 14.88
N LEU A 104 -24.90 -28.49 15.82
CA LEU A 104 -23.97 -27.38 16.00
C LEU A 104 -22.92 -27.78 17.03
N ASN A 105 -21.72 -28.07 16.55
CA ASN A 105 -20.58 -28.37 17.39
C ASN A 105 -19.91 -27.08 17.87
N ARG A 106 -19.24 -27.16 19.02
CA ARG A 106 -18.54 -26.03 19.64
C ARG A 106 -17.15 -26.45 20.09
N LEU A 107 -16.11 -25.73 19.67
CA LEU A 107 -14.78 -25.87 20.25
C LEU A 107 -14.71 -25.17 21.62
N GLY A 108 -13.85 -25.66 22.51
CA GLY A 108 -13.67 -25.07 23.84
C GLY A 108 -13.38 -23.57 23.78
N THR A 109 -13.91 -22.82 24.75
CA THR A 109 -13.73 -21.37 24.81
C THR A 109 -12.27 -21.02 25.13
N GLN A 110 -11.70 -20.11 24.36
CA GLN A 110 -10.40 -19.51 24.65
C GLN A 110 -10.60 -18.03 24.97
N VAL A 111 -10.05 -17.57 26.09
CA VAL A 111 -10.01 -16.14 26.44
C VAL A 111 -8.66 -15.60 25.99
N ILE A 112 -8.68 -14.65 25.05
CA ILE A 112 -7.47 -14.07 24.46
C ILE A 112 -7.44 -12.58 24.81
N THR A 113 -6.42 -12.12 25.53
CA THR A 113 -6.18 -10.69 25.78
C THR A 113 -5.57 -10.02 24.55
N LYS A 114 -5.49 -8.68 24.53
CA LYS A 114 -4.84 -7.96 23.42
C LYS A 114 -3.37 -8.40 23.25
N GLU A 115 -2.67 -8.56 24.37
CA GLU A 115 -1.25 -8.95 24.40
C GLU A 115 -1.06 -10.38 23.88
N MET A 116 -1.99 -11.29 24.19
CA MET A 116 -1.95 -12.66 23.65
C MET A 116 -2.29 -12.70 22.16
N TYR A 117 -3.25 -11.88 21.71
CA TYR A 117 -3.71 -11.86 20.32
C TYR A 117 -2.61 -11.40 19.37
N PHE A 118 -1.95 -10.28 19.69
CA PHE A 118 -0.89 -9.76 18.83
C PHE A 118 0.48 -10.34 19.16
N GLY A 119 0.78 -10.64 20.44
CA GLY A 119 2.04 -11.21 20.86
C GLY A 119 3.25 -10.50 20.26
N ARG A 120 4.07 -11.24 19.49
CA ARG A 120 5.25 -10.73 18.76
C ARG A 120 4.93 -10.08 17.41
N GLY A 121 3.68 -10.11 16.97
CA GLY A 121 3.21 -9.53 15.71
C GLY A 121 2.77 -8.07 15.82
N ALA A 122 2.77 -7.47 17.01
CA ALA A 122 2.43 -6.06 17.18
C ALA A 122 3.56 -5.14 16.68
N PHE A 123 3.18 -4.01 16.10
CA PHE A 123 4.06 -2.85 15.99
C PHE A 123 4.36 -2.24 17.36
N SER A 124 5.35 -1.35 17.38
CA SER A 124 5.81 -0.61 18.56
C SER A 124 4.66 0.04 19.30
N GLN A 125 4.78 0.14 20.62
CA GLN A 125 3.74 0.75 21.45
C GLN A 125 3.49 2.21 21.03
N LEU A 126 4.52 2.93 20.61
CA LEU A 126 4.37 4.31 20.16
C LEU A 126 3.50 4.40 18.91
N LEU A 127 3.80 3.63 17.85
CA LEU A 127 2.98 3.64 16.64
C LEU A 127 1.54 3.17 16.93
N ASN A 128 1.37 2.12 17.74
CA ASN A 128 0.05 1.61 18.10
C ASN A 128 -0.76 2.54 19.03
N SER A 129 -0.12 3.52 19.67
CA SER A 129 -0.78 4.54 20.50
C SER A 129 -1.35 5.71 19.69
N LYS A 130 -0.76 5.97 18.51
CA LYS A 130 -1.14 7.05 17.59
C LYS A 130 -2.52 6.82 16.99
N LYS A 131 -3.22 7.92 16.71
CA LYS A 131 -4.42 7.98 15.88
C LYS A 131 -4.00 8.30 14.45
N ILE A 132 -4.14 7.32 13.55
CA ILE A 132 -3.59 7.36 12.20
C ILE A 132 -4.70 7.65 11.19
N ALA A 133 -4.54 8.71 10.39
CA ALA A 133 -5.41 9.02 9.27
C ALA A 133 -4.82 8.38 8.00
N ILE A 134 -5.65 7.69 7.22
CA ILE A 134 -5.27 7.08 5.94
C ILE A 134 -6.13 7.71 4.87
N VAL A 135 -5.51 8.45 3.96
CA VAL A 135 -6.17 9.19 2.88
C VAL A 135 -5.90 8.48 1.56
N GLY A 136 -6.95 8.01 0.89
CA GLY A 136 -6.88 7.13 -0.28
C GLY A 136 -6.76 5.67 0.14
N LEU A 137 -7.73 4.85 -0.27
CA LEU A 137 -7.91 3.44 0.09
C LEU A 137 -7.89 2.54 -1.16
N GLY A 138 -7.10 2.93 -2.15
CA GLY A 138 -6.77 2.09 -3.30
C GLY A 138 -5.79 0.96 -2.94
N ALA A 139 -4.95 0.56 -3.89
CA ALA A 139 -4.03 -0.56 -3.72
C ALA A 139 -3.08 -0.38 -2.52
N ILE A 140 -2.46 0.79 -2.36
CA ILE A 140 -1.54 1.07 -1.24
C ILE A 140 -2.32 1.23 0.07
N GLY A 141 -3.25 2.17 0.13
CA GLY A 141 -3.90 2.56 1.39
C GLY A 141 -4.72 1.44 2.03
N SER A 142 -5.37 0.58 1.22
CA SER A 142 -6.08 -0.58 1.75
C SER A 142 -5.13 -1.60 2.40
N MET A 143 -3.96 -1.85 1.81
CA MET A 143 -2.92 -2.70 2.39
C MET A 143 -2.32 -2.08 3.65
N VAL A 144 -2.10 -0.76 3.64
CA VAL A 144 -1.61 -0.02 4.81
C VAL A 144 -2.57 -0.17 5.99
N ALA A 145 -3.86 0.08 5.77
CA ALA A 145 -4.86 -0.02 6.83
C ALA A 145 -5.01 -1.45 7.36
N SER A 146 -5.05 -2.44 6.46
CA SER A 146 -5.12 -3.87 6.82
C SER A 146 -3.89 -4.31 7.63
N SER A 147 -2.70 -3.91 7.20
CA SER A 147 -1.43 -4.25 7.87
C SER A 147 -1.32 -3.58 9.24
N LEU A 148 -1.74 -2.32 9.37
CA LEU A 148 -1.82 -1.63 10.66
C LEU A 148 -2.79 -2.34 11.62
N ALA A 149 -3.94 -2.81 11.11
CA ALA A 149 -4.89 -3.60 11.92
C ALA A 149 -4.27 -4.92 12.38
N HIS A 150 -3.60 -5.66 11.49
CA HIS A 150 -2.86 -6.88 11.84
C HIS A 150 -1.77 -6.64 12.89
N CYS A 151 -1.15 -5.46 12.87
CA CYS A 151 -0.06 -5.09 13.77
C CYS A 151 -0.52 -4.37 15.07
N GLY A 152 -1.83 -4.33 15.34
CA GLY A 152 -2.37 -3.90 16.63
C GLY A 152 -2.73 -2.42 16.76
N ALA A 153 -2.68 -1.66 15.66
CA ALA A 153 -3.14 -0.27 15.62
C ALA A 153 -4.64 -0.23 15.96
N SER A 154 -5.03 0.66 16.86
CA SER A 154 -6.38 0.64 17.46
C SER A 154 -7.19 1.91 17.24
N LYS A 155 -6.61 2.93 16.60
CA LYS A 155 -7.26 4.22 16.32
C LYS A 155 -6.95 4.61 14.87
N ILE A 156 -7.90 4.38 13.97
CA ILE A 156 -7.72 4.58 12.53
C ILE A 156 -8.84 5.46 11.99
N GLY A 157 -8.50 6.43 11.15
CA GLY A 157 -9.46 7.18 10.35
C GLY A 157 -9.25 6.88 8.88
N LEU A 158 -10.34 6.67 8.14
CA LEU A 158 -10.33 6.25 6.76
C LEU A 158 -11.00 7.30 5.86
N TRP A 159 -10.28 7.76 4.83
CA TRP A 159 -10.77 8.72 3.84
C TRP A 159 -10.63 8.14 2.43
N ASP A 160 -11.75 7.96 1.74
CA ASP A 160 -11.83 7.70 0.30
C ASP A 160 -13.23 8.13 -0.17
N PHE A 161 -13.41 8.49 -1.44
CA PHE A 161 -14.73 8.85 -1.98
C PHE A 161 -15.31 7.80 -2.95
N ASP A 162 -14.49 6.82 -3.34
CA ASP A 162 -14.86 5.79 -4.32
C ASP A 162 -15.63 4.63 -3.68
N ILE A 163 -16.21 3.82 -4.56
CA ILE A 163 -16.74 2.50 -4.27
C ILE A 163 -15.74 1.41 -4.66
N VAL A 164 -15.91 0.20 -4.12
CA VAL A 164 -15.13 -0.97 -4.52
C VAL A 164 -15.62 -1.49 -5.87
N GLU A 165 -14.71 -1.58 -6.83
CA GLU A 165 -14.96 -2.13 -8.17
C GLU A 165 -14.28 -3.50 -8.34
N PRO A 166 -14.76 -4.35 -9.27
CA PRO A 166 -14.16 -5.68 -9.52
C PRO A 166 -12.64 -5.64 -9.76
N GLY A 167 -12.16 -4.63 -10.50
CA GLY A 167 -10.74 -4.45 -10.79
C GLY A 167 -9.86 -4.05 -9.61
N ASN A 168 -10.47 -3.70 -8.46
CA ASN A 168 -9.72 -3.45 -7.23
C ASN A 168 -9.35 -4.76 -6.50
N ILE A 169 -10.13 -5.84 -6.66
CA ILE A 169 -10.01 -7.08 -5.88
C ILE A 169 -8.65 -7.76 -6.05
N CYS A 170 -8.07 -7.68 -7.25
CA CYS A 170 -6.80 -8.34 -7.55
C CYS A 170 -5.56 -7.68 -6.90
N ARG A 171 -5.69 -6.47 -6.34
CA ARG A 171 -4.55 -5.67 -5.88
C ARG A 171 -4.78 -4.85 -4.61
N SER A 172 -6.01 -4.75 -4.13
CA SER A 172 -6.38 -4.03 -2.90
C SER A 172 -6.88 -5.02 -1.85
N SER A 173 -6.95 -4.60 -0.58
CA SER A 173 -7.42 -5.45 0.52
C SER A 173 -8.96 -5.54 0.58
N TYR A 174 -9.59 -5.90 -0.54
CA TYR A 174 -11.03 -6.10 -0.69
C TYR A 174 -11.35 -7.53 -1.15
N THR A 175 -12.57 -7.97 -0.89
CA THR A 175 -13.09 -9.28 -1.35
C THR A 175 -14.23 -9.09 -2.35
N LEU A 176 -14.60 -10.15 -3.07
CA LEU A 176 -15.75 -10.12 -3.99
C LEU A 176 -17.04 -9.64 -3.31
N GLY A 177 -17.22 -9.96 -2.03
CA GLY A 177 -18.38 -9.52 -1.24
C GLY A 177 -18.41 -8.02 -0.93
N ASN A 178 -17.33 -7.28 -1.21
CA ASN A 178 -17.26 -5.84 -1.00
C ASN A 178 -17.61 -5.02 -2.25
N ILE A 179 -17.75 -5.64 -3.42
CA ILE A 179 -18.03 -4.92 -4.67
C ILE A 179 -19.32 -4.09 -4.53
N GLY A 180 -19.25 -2.82 -4.93
CA GLY A 180 -20.35 -1.85 -4.84
C GLY A 180 -20.47 -1.10 -3.51
N GLU A 181 -19.74 -1.53 -2.46
CA GLU A 181 -19.70 -0.82 -1.18
C GLU A 181 -18.76 0.40 -1.25
N SER A 182 -19.00 1.43 -0.44
CA SER A 182 -18.03 2.53 -0.30
C SER A 182 -16.70 1.99 0.25
N LYS A 183 -15.57 2.35 -0.35
CA LYS A 183 -14.25 1.81 0.03
C LYS A 183 -13.97 1.92 1.54
N VAL A 184 -14.33 3.06 2.13
CA VAL A 184 -14.21 3.30 3.58
C VAL A 184 -15.01 2.32 4.44
N ARG A 185 -16.22 1.94 4.02
CA ARG A 185 -17.07 0.98 4.75
C ARG A 185 -16.60 -0.45 4.56
N ALA A 186 -16.25 -0.82 3.33
CA ALA A 186 -15.67 -2.11 3.01
C ALA A 186 -14.41 -2.37 3.83
N LEU A 187 -13.48 -1.42 3.83
CA LEU A 187 -12.23 -1.53 4.57
C LEU A 187 -12.44 -1.47 6.08
N ALA A 188 -13.37 -0.67 6.57
CA ALA A 188 -13.72 -0.67 7.99
C ALA A 188 -14.23 -2.06 8.46
N SER A 189 -14.98 -2.78 7.61
CA SER A 189 -15.41 -4.16 7.87
C SER A 189 -14.21 -5.11 7.93
N VAL A 190 -13.28 -5.00 6.97
CA VAL A 190 -12.03 -5.77 6.94
C VAL A 190 -11.18 -5.52 8.19
N ILE A 191 -10.99 -4.26 8.58
CA ILE A 191 -10.22 -3.91 9.79
C ILE A 191 -10.85 -4.53 11.04
N LYS A 192 -12.18 -4.47 11.17
CA LYS A 192 -12.91 -5.05 12.33
C LYS A 192 -12.85 -6.58 12.35
N SER A 193 -12.76 -7.24 11.19
CA SER A 193 -12.60 -8.70 11.13
C SER A 193 -11.17 -9.13 11.48
N ILE A 194 -10.17 -8.29 11.21
CA ILE A 194 -8.77 -8.52 11.56
C ILE A 194 -8.46 -8.20 13.03
N ASN A 195 -8.93 -7.06 13.53
CA ASN A 195 -8.57 -6.52 14.83
C ASN A 195 -9.81 -6.24 15.68
N PRO A 196 -10.15 -7.13 16.61
CA PRO A 196 -11.31 -6.94 17.49
C PRO A 196 -11.03 -5.95 18.64
N PHE A 197 -9.80 -5.44 18.77
CA PHE A 197 -9.37 -4.47 19.78
C PHE A 197 -9.31 -3.03 19.24
N ILE A 198 -9.92 -2.76 18.09
CA ILE A 198 -10.11 -1.40 17.56
C ILE A 198 -10.93 -0.58 18.56
N LYS A 199 -10.38 0.57 18.98
CA LYS A 199 -10.99 1.50 19.94
C LYS A 199 -11.70 2.65 19.25
N ASP A 200 -11.12 3.13 18.15
CA ASP A 200 -11.64 4.25 17.37
C ASP A 200 -11.46 3.92 15.88
N LEU A 201 -12.56 3.95 15.13
CA LEU A 201 -12.56 3.76 13.69
C LEU A 201 -13.57 4.71 13.07
N SER A 202 -13.07 5.78 12.46
CA SER A 202 -13.90 6.73 11.72
C SER A 202 -13.77 6.52 10.21
N ILE A 203 -14.84 6.84 9.48
CA ILE A 203 -14.93 6.73 8.03
C ILE A 203 -15.44 8.05 7.46
N HIS A 204 -14.84 8.49 6.36
CA HIS A 204 -15.11 9.80 5.74
C HIS A 204 -15.14 9.64 4.23
N GLY A 205 -16.24 10.05 3.59
CA GLY A 205 -16.45 9.85 2.15
C GLY A 205 -17.20 8.56 1.85
N TYR A 206 -18.52 8.56 2.03
CA TYR A 206 -19.33 7.39 1.70
C TYR A 206 -20.66 7.78 1.07
N TRP A 207 -21.15 6.88 0.23
CA TRP A 207 -22.46 7.02 -0.39
C TRP A 207 -23.54 6.41 0.51
N CYS A 208 -24.57 7.19 0.81
CA CYS A 208 -25.75 6.73 1.52
C CYS A 208 -26.93 6.74 0.54
N SER A 209 -27.56 5.57 0.40
CA SER A 209 -28.77 5.44 -0.41
C SER A 209 -29.98 5.28 0.50
N ASP A 210 -30.96 6.16 0.36
CA ASP A 210 -32.29 5.99 0.95
C ASP A 210 -33.30 5.66 -0.16
N GLY A 211 -33.57 4.37 -0.33
CA GLY A 211 -34.35 3.86 -1.46
C GLY A 211 -33.64 4.00 -2.82
N ALA A 212 -34.39 3.83 -3.90
CA ALA A 212 -33.84 3.77 -5.26
C ALA A 212 -33.51 5.14 -5.88
N ASN A 213 -33.98 6.24 -5.28
CA ASN A 213 -33.96 7.57 -5.90
C ASN A 213 -33.16 8.61 -5.12
N TYR A 214 -32.65 8.30 -3.92
CA TYR A 214 -31.95 9.25 -3.09
C TYR A 214 -30.56 8.71 -2.75
N ASN A 215 -29.54 9.25 -3.42
CA ASN A 215 -28.14 8.99 -3.13
C ASN A 215 -27.50 10.29 -2.64
N GLU A 216 -26.99 10.29 -1.42
CA GLU A 216 -26.26 11.40 -0.82
C GLU A 216 -24.82 10.98 -0.52
N PHE A 217 -23.86 11.84 -0.82
CA PHE A 217 -22.46 11.64 -0.46
C PHE A 217 -22.14 12.36 0.86
N ILE A 218 -21.72 11.60 1.87
CA ILE A 218 -21.34 12.12 3.18
C ILE A 218 -19.82 12.24 3.27
N GLY A 219 -19.33 13.38 3.76
CA GLY A 219 -17.89 13.68 3.82
C GLY A 219 -17.36 14.44 2.60
N ALA A 220 -18.25 15.07 1.82
CA ALA A 220 -17.90 15.87 0.65
C ALA A 220 -16.91 17.01 0.95
N SER A 221 -16.96 17.59 2.16
CA SER A 221 -16.17 18.78 2.52
C SER A 221 -14.66 18.59 2.30
N PHE A 222 -14.16 17.39 2.65
CA PHE A 222 -12.76 17.03 2.52
C PHE A 222 -12.28 16.93 1.06
N TYR A 223 -13.17 16.55 0.15
CA TYR A 223 -12.89 16.31 -1.27
C TYR A 223 -13.45 17.39 -2.21
N ALA A 224 -14.13 18.40 -1.67
CA ALA A 224 -14.83 19.40 -2.46
C ALA A 224 -13.87 20.41 -3.12
N ASN A 225 -14.32 20.97 -4.26
CA ASN A 225 -13.64 22.07 -4.93
C ASN A 225 -13.32 23.20 -3.95
N VAL A 226 -12.03 23.44 -3.82
CA VAL A 226 -11.42 24.05 -2.66
C VAL A 226 -11.66 25.56 -2.67
N ASN A 227 -12.52 26.04 -1.77
CA ASN A 227 -12.55 27.46 -1.37
C ASN A 227 -11.98 27.58 0.05
N TYR A 228 -11.69 28.80 0.52
CA TYR A 228 -11.07 29.01 1.84
C TYR A 228 -11.85 28.38 3.02
N LYS A 229 -13.19 28.38 2.97
CA LYS A 229 -14.01 27.79 4.04
C LYS A 229 -13.99 26.26 4.02
N SER A 230 -14.01 25.65 2.84
CA SER A 230 -13.93 24.18 2.72
C SER A 230 -12.56 23.64 3.14
N GLN A 231 -11.48 24.42 2.96
CA GLN A 231 -10.15 24.05 3.47
C GLN A 231 -10.11 23.96 4.99
N GLU A 232 -10.59 24.99 5.70
CA GLU A 232 -10.59 24.99 7.17
C GLU A 232 -11.42 23.84 7.74
N GLU A 233 -12.57 23.54 7.14
CA GLU A 233 -13.41 22.42 7.55
C GLU A 233 -12.73 21.07 7.28
N ALA A 234 -12.13 20.88 6.10
CA ALA A 234 -11.37 19.66 5.77
C ALA A 234 -10.16 19.45 6.69
N ILE A 235 -9.45 20.52 7.06
CA ILE A 235 -8.34 20.46 8.01
C ILE A 235 -8.83 20.05 9.40
N LYS A 236 -10.00 20.55 9.83
CA LYS A 236 -10.60 20.17 11.12
C LYS A 236 -10.99 18.71 11.17
N GLU A 237 -11.36 18.09 10.05
CA GLU A 237 -11.60 16.64 10.00
C GLU A 237 -10.34 15.82 10.33
N LEU A 238 -9.16 16.38 10.10
CA LEU A 238 -7.86 15.80 10.46
C LEU A 238 -7.37 16.21 11.86
N ASP A 239 -8.15 16.99 12.63
CA ASP A 239 -7.78 17.35 13.99
C ASP A 239 -7.79 16.13 14.92
N GLY A 240 -6.77 16.03 15.77
CA GLY A 240 -6.61 14.92 16.71
C GLY A 240 -6.02 13.64 16.08
N TYR A 241 -5.62 13.68 14.80
CA TYR A 241 -4.80 12.63 14.20
C TYR A 241 -3.32 12.95 14.39
N ASP A 242 -2.57 11.97 14.88
CA ASP A 242 -1.14 12.09 15.20
C ASP A 242 -0.24 11.86 13.98
N LEU A 243 -0.75 11.15 12.97
CA LEU A 243 -0.03 10.79 11.76
C LEU A 243 -1.01 10.69 10.58
N ILE A 244 -0.66 11.30 9.46
CA ILE A 244 -1.39 11.20 8.18
C ILE A 244 -0.57 10.36 7.21
N LEU A 245 -1.17 9.30 6.69
CA LEU A 245 -0.66 8.49 5.60
C LEU A 245 -1.43 8.87 4.33
N ASP A 246 -0.80 9.67 3.46
CA ASP A 246 -1.32 9.93 2.12
C ASP A 246 -0.98 8.76 1.21
N CYS A 247 -2.01 8.08 0.72
CA CYS A 247 -1.94 6.98 -0.22
C CYS A 247 -2.78 7.30 -1.47
N THR A 248 -3.03 8.59 -1.73
CA THR A 248 -3.79 9.04 -2.91
C THR A 248 -2.90 9.12 -4.15
N GLY A 249 -3.53 8.95 -5.32
CA GLY A 249 -2.91 9.27 -6.61
C GLY A 249 -3.06 10.75 -7.01
N SER A 250 -3.55 11.62 -6.13
CA SER A 250 -3.83 13.03 -6.45
C SER A 250 -2.71 13.94 -5.99
N ASN A 251 -2.12 14.67 -6.94
CA ASN A 251 -1.15 15.70 -6.66
C ASN A 251 -1.77 16.88 -5.91
N GLU A 252 -3.02 17.20 -6.21
CA GLU A 252 -3.79 18.27 -5.58
C GLU A 252 -4.05 17.96 -4.11
N MET A 253 -4.39 16.70 -3.78
CA MET A 253 -4.59 16.27 -2.40
C MET A 253 -3.28 16.33 -1.62
N LEU A 254 -2.18 15.79 -2.15
CA LEU A 254 -0.89 15.89 -1.46
C LEU A 254 -0.45 17.35 -1.31
N HIS A 255 -0.66 18.19 -2.32
CA HIS A 255 -0.38 19.62 -2.23
C HIS A 255 -1.18 20.26 -1.09
N PHE A 256 -2.48 20.00 -1.02
CA PHE A 256 -3.33 20.49 0.07
C PHE A 256 -2.82 20.02 1.44
N LEU A 257 -2.55 18.72 1.60
CA LEU A 257 -2.03 18.18 2.86
C LEU A 257 -0.69 18.81 3.25
N SER A 258 0.24 18.93 2.31
CA SER A 258 1.60 19.42 2.57
C SER A 258 1.64 20.89 2.99
N TYR A 259 0.75 21.72 2.45
CA TYR A 259 0.72 23.16 2.75
C TYR A 259 -0.28 23.52 3.85
N ALA A 260 -1.47 22.89 3.84
CA ALA A 260 -2.56 23.24 4.75
C ALA A 260 -2.53 22.44 6.07
N ALA A 261 -1.92 21.26 6.08
CA ALA A 261 -1.71 20.44 7.28
C ALA A 261 -0.23 20.36 7.69
N SER A 262 0.55 21.39 7.39
CA SER A 262 2.02 21.43 7.57
C SER A 262 2.51 21.26 9.02
N ASN A 263 1.63 21.42 10.01
CA ASN A 263 1.92 21.18 11.43
C ASN A 263 1.73 19.72 11.87
N ARG A 264 1.34 18.82 10.96
CA ARG A 264 1.08 17.40 11.24
C ARG A 264 2.18 16.53 10.63
N GLU A 265 2.44 15.39 11.26
CA GLU A 265 3.29 14.36 10.65
C GLU A 265 2.55 13.75 9.45
N ILE A 266 3.13 13.90 8.27
CA ILE A 266 2.63 13.36 7.01
C ILE A 266 3.67 12.42 6.41
N ILE A 267 3.20 11.27 5.93
CA ILE A 267 3.95 10.37 5.06
C ILE A 267 3.12 10.14 3.81
N SER A 268 3.64 10.53 2.65
CA SER A 268 3.07 10.20 1.36
C SER A 268 3.70 8.94 0.79
N MET A 269 2.88 7.97 0.41
CA MET A 269 3.28 6.76 -0.27
C MET A 269 2.80 6.80 -1.73
N CYS A 270 3.73 6.86 -2.67
CA CYS A 270 3.46 6.90 -4.10
C CYS A 270 4.21 5.76 -4.79
N ILE A 271 3.52 5.01 -5.64
CA ILE A 271 4.10 3.85 -6.32
C ILE A 271 4.11 4.08 -7.83
N THR A 272 5.15 3.58 -8.49
CA THR A 272 5.27 3.70 -9.95
C THR A 272 4.38 2.69 -10.68
N ASN A 273 4.20 2.88 -11.99
CA ASN A 273 3.22 2.13 -12.76
C ASN A 273 3.39 0.60 -12.68
N HIS A 274 4.63 0.11 -12.66
CA HIS A 274 4.95 -1.32 -12.55
C HIS A 274 5.32 -1.75 -11.14
N ALA A 275 5.12 -0.89 -10.13
CA ALA A 275 5.62 -1.07 -8.77
C ALA A 275 7.12 -1.37 -8.73
N ASN A 276 7.90 -0.85 -9.69
CA ASN A 276 9.35 -0.92 -9.63
C ASN A 276 9.89 -0.10 -8.47
N ASN A 277 9.19 0.99 -8.10
CA ASN A 277 9.59 1.89 -7.03
C ASN A 277 8.37 2.31 -6.17
N LEU A 278 8.57 2.41 -4.86
CA LEU A 278 7.68 3.05 -3.91
C LEU A 278 8.42 4.22 -3.26
N LEU A 279 7.95 5.43 -3.53
CA LEU A 279 8.41 6.66 -2.89
C LEU A 279 7.61 6.85 -1.60
N CYS A 280 8.28 6.73 -0.46
CA CYS A 280 7.73 7.03 0.85
C CYS A 280 8.31 8.37 1.32
N ILE A 281 7.59 9.47 1.10
CA ILE A 281 8.06 10.84 1.36
C ILE A 281 7.51 11.34 2.69
N SER A 282 8.41 11.71 3.59
CA SER A 282 8.11 12.11 4.96
C SER A 282 8.24 13.61 5.15
N SER A 283 7.29 14.18 5.89
CA SER A 283 7.34 15.57 6.39
C SER A 283 8.54 15.86 7.29
N LYS A 284 9.23 14.83 7.81
CA LYS A 284 10.50 14.99 8.55
C LYS A 284 11.56 15.73 7.73
N ASP A 285 11.61 15.43 6.44
CA ASP A 285 12.66 15.89 5.53
C ASP A 285 12.27 17.14 4.74
N GLY A 286 11.10 17.72 5.02
CA GLY A 286 10.63 18.92 4.34
C GLY A 286 9.18 18.81 3.88
N ASN A 287 8.85 19.49 2.78
CA ASN A 287 7.49 19.54 2.25
C ASN A 287 7.27 18.28 1.39
N PRO A 288 6.31 17.40 1.74
CA PRO A 288 6.15 16.13 1.03
C PRO A 288 5.76 16.29 -0.45
N PHE A 289 4.97 17.31 -0.78
CA PHE A 289 4.58 17.60 -2.16
C PHE A 289 5.80 17.98 -3.03
N GLU A 290 6.64 18.90 -2.55
CA GLU A 290 7.83 19.32 -3.30
C GLU A 290 8.82 18.16 -3.48
N GLN A 291 9.10 17.41 -2.41
CA GLN A 291 9.98 16.23 -2.49
C GLN A 291 9.42 15.15 -3.43
N ARG A 292 8.14 14.78 -3.32
CA ARG A 292 7.53 13.77 -4.21
C ARG A 292 7.64 14.22 -5.66
N LYS A 293 7.33 15.48 -5.96
CA LYS A 293 7.42 16.05 -7.31
C LYS A 293 8.84 15.91 -7.88
N ILE A 294 9.86 16.30 -7.12
CA ILE A 294 11.25 16.25 -7.59
C ILE A 294 11.74 14.81 -7.77
N TYR A 295 11.61 13.96 -6.75
CA TYR A 295 12.15 12.60 -6.82
C TYR A 295 11.36 11.68 -7.76
N LEU A 296 10.05 11.88 -7.91
CA LEU A 296 9.28 11.15 -8.92
C LEU A 296 9.73 11.54 -10.33
N SER A 297 10.01 12.83 -10.56
CA SER A 297 10.56 13.33 -11.83
C SER A 297 11.98 12.86 -12.14
N ARG A 298 12.65 12.15 -11.22
CA ARG A 298 13.90 11.44 -11.46
C ARG A 298 13.64 9.99 -11.89
N ILE A 299 12.63 9.34 -11.31
CA ILE A 299 12.42 7.89 -11.39
C ILE A 299 11.45 7.48 -12.51
N GLU A 300 10.34 8.18 -12.67
CA GLU A 300 9.27 7.80 -13.60
C GLU A 300 8.92 8.95 -14.53
N GLN A 301 9.17 8.73 -15.83
CA GLN A 301 9.01 9.73 -16.88
C GLN A 301 7.81 9.45 -17.81
N ASP A 302 7.24 8.24 -17.75
CA ASP A 302 6.05 7.88 -18.53
C ASP A 302 4.79 8.04 -17.67
N THR A 303 4.19 9.23 -17.75
CA THR A 303 2.92 9.55 -17.09
C THR A 303 1.72 9.24 -17.99
N LYS A 304 1.85 8.39 -19.01
CA LYS A 304 0.68 8.01 -19.82
C LYS A 304 -0.29 7.25 -18.92
N ASN A 305 -1.41 7.91 -18.63
CA ASN A 305 -2.52 7.30 -17.93
C ASN A 305 -3.09 6.17 -18.80
N PHE A 306 -2.75 4.92 -18.46
CA PHE A 306 -3.41 3.76 -19.01
C PHE A 306 -4.76 3.62 -18.31
N TYR A 307 -5.82 4.12 -18.95
CA TYR A 307 -7.17 3.75 -18.58
C TYR A 307 -7.60 2.57 -19.44
N VAL A 308 -7.84 1.43 -18.78
CA VAL A 308 -8.48 0.27 -19.40
C VAL A 308 -9.87 0.13 -18.76
N GLU A 309 -10.91 0.38 -19.56
CA GLU A 309 -12.29 0.29 -19.10
C GLU A 309 -12.59 -1.12 -18.55
N GLY A 310 -13.06 -1.20 -17.31
CA GLY A 310 -13.34 -2.46 -16.60
C GLY A 310 -12.25 -2.96 -15.65
N GLU A 311 -11.06 -2.33 -15.60
CA GLU A 311 -9.94 -2.72 -14.72
C GLU A 311 -9.88 -1.98 -13.36
N GLY A 312 -10.86 -1.11 -13.10
CA GLY A 312 -11.03 -0.39 -11.83
C GLY A 312 -10.27 0.93 -11.74
N CYS A 313 -10.90 1.91 -11.06
CA CYS A 313 -10.57 3.33 -10.87
C CYS A 313 -10.78 4.25 -12.08
N TYR A 314 -11.46 5.38 -11.84
CA TYR A 314 -11.44 6.56 -12.70
C TYR A 314 -10.04 7.21 -12.59
N SER A 315 -9.11 6.77 -13.44
CA SER A 315 -7.69 7.21 -13.58
C SER A 315 -6.63 6.62 -12.61
N PRO A 316 -5.42 6.37 -13.12
CA PRO A 316 -5.02 5.20 -13.89
C PRO A 316 -4.73 3.98 -13.00
N THR A 317 -5.06 2.82 -13.55
CA THR A 317 -4.77 1.51 -12.99
C THR A 317 -3.30 1.20 -13.30
N PHE A 318 -2.43 1.27 -12.31
CA PHE A 318 -1.03 0.89 -12.50
C PHE A 318 -0.91 -0.63 -12.69
N LEU A 319 -0.02 -1.06 -13.59
CA LEU A 319 0.12 -2.42 -14.12
C LEU A 319 0.75 -3.43 -13.14
N ALA A 320 1.03 -3.02 -11.90
CA ALA A 320 1.63 -3.89 -10.90
C ALA A 320 0.62 -4.92 -10.34
N ASN A 321 1.14 -6.10 -10.00
CA ASN A 321 0.38 -7.11 -9.28
C ASN A 321 0.43 -6.88 -7.76
N ASN A 322 -0.39 -7.61 -7.01
CA ASN A 322 -0.48 -7.50 -5.56
C ASN A 322 0.85 -7.78 -4.83
N CYS A 323 1.61 -8.78 -5.27
CA CYS A 323 2.85 -9.18 -4.60
C CYS A 323 3.90 -8.07 -4.65
N ASP A 324 4.02 -7.41 -5.81
CA ASP A 324 5.00 -6.34 -6.00
C ASP A 324 4.70 -5.15 -5.11
N ILE A 325 3.41 -4.77 -5.03
CA ILE A 325 2.90 -3.67 -4.21
C ILE A 325 3.06 -4.00 -2.72
N ALA A 326 2.56 -5.16 -2.30
CA ALA A 326 2.51 -5.57 -0.90
C ALA A 326 3.92 -5.65 -0.30
N SER A 327 4.90 -6.13 -1.05
CA SER A 327 6.28 -6.23 -0.58
C SER A 327 6.88 -4.85 -0.28
N LEU A 328 6.68 -3.86 -1.17
CA LEU A 328 7.17 -2.51 -0.95
C LEU A 328 6.41 -1.80 0.19
N VAL A 329 5.09 -1.92 0.23
CA VAL A 329 4.25 -1.30 1.27
C VAL A 329 4.58 -1.86 2.66
N ASN A 330 4.73 -3.18 2.79
CA ASN A 330 5.10 -3.80 4.07
C ASN A 330 6.52 -3.42 4.50
N LEU A 331 7.45 -3.23 3.56
CA LEU A 331 8.78 -2.73 3.88
C LEU A 331 8.72 -1.28 4.40
N ALA A 332 7.93 -0.41 3.77
CA ALA A 332 7.73 0.96 4.23
C ALA A 332 7.11 1.02 5.64
N LEU A 333 6.10 0.19 5.92
CA LEU A 333 5.49 0.10 7.26
C LEU A 333 6.47 -0.45 8.30
N ARG A 334 7.33 -1.40 7.93
CA ARG A 334 8.38 -1.88 8.80
C ARG A 334 9.36 -0.76 9.16
N ASP A 335 9.81 0.03 8.20
CA ASP A 335 10.71 1.15 8.46
C ASP A 335 10.02 2.24 9.31
N LEU A 336 8.75 2.58 9.02
CA LEU A 336 7.94 3.44 9.87
C LEU A 336 7.91 2.95 11.32
N ASN A 337 7.62 1.66 11.52
CA ASN A 337 7.58 1.07 12.85
C ASN A 337 8.94 1.13 13.56
N LEU A 338 10.04 0.83 12.88
CA LEU A 338 11.38 0.85 13.46
C LEU A 338 11.84 2.26 13.85
N ASN A 339 11.43 3.29 13.12
CA ASN A 339 11.72 4.68 13.49
C ASN A 339 10.82 5.13 14.65
N MET A 340 9.54 4.76 14.62
CA MET A 340 8.60 5.08 15.71
C MET A 340 8.99 4.40 17.02
N ASP A 341 9.56 3.20 16.98
CA ASP A 341 10.11 2.54 18.18
C ASP A 341 11.22 3.36 18.85
N LYS A 342 11.94 4.17 18.05
CA LYS A 342 12.98 5.11 18.51
C LYS A 342 12.42 6.51 18.84
N GLY A 343 11.11 6.71 18.77
CA GLY A 343 10.48 8.01 19.03
C GLY A 343 10.62 9.02 17.89
N GLN A 344 10.89 8.58 16.66
CA GLN A 344 11.11 9.47 15.52
C GLN A 344 10.19 9.11 14.35
N LEU A 345 9.81 10.11 13.56
CA LEU A 345 9.24 9.88 12.23
C LEU A 345 10.31 9.29 11.31
N MET A 346 9.91 8.46 10.36
CA MET A 346 10.85 7.92 9.36
C MET A 346 11.37 9.02 8.43
N HIS A 347 12.55 8.82 7.86
CA HIS A 347 13.03 9.64 6.77
C HIS A 347 12.37 9.24 5.45
N SER A 348 12.24 10.22 4.54
CA SER A 348 11.90 10.02 3.14
C SER A 348 12.81 8.95 2.55
N THR A 349 12.20 7.94 1.96
CA THR A 349 12.90 6.74 1.47
C THR A 349 12.24 6.27 0.19
N ILE A 350 13.06 5.93 -0.80
CA ILE A 350 12.64 5.33 -2.07
C ILE A 350 13.00 3.85 -1.98
N TYR A 351 12.00 2.98 -2.12
CA TYR A 351 12.19 1.54 -2.19
C TYR A 351 12.12 1.09 -3.64
N SER A 352 13.17 0.44 -4.14
CA SER A 352 13.32 0.09 -5.54
C SER A 352 13.63 -1.39 -5.70
N TYR A 353 12.93 -2.07 -6.61
CA TYR A 353 13.33 -3.42 -7.01
C TYR A 353 14.65 -3.38 -7.79
N SER A 354 15.50 -4.35 -7.49
CA SER A 354 16.75 -4.63 -8.19
C SER A 354 16.90 -6.14 -8.40
N ASP A 355 17.87 -6.55 -9.22
CA ASP A 355 18.18 -7.97 -9.44
C ASP A 355 18.55 -8.74 -8.15
N ARG A 356 18.93 -8.02 -7.08
CA ARG A 356 19.34 -8.58 -5.79
C ARG A 356 18.28 -8.45 -4.69
N GLY A 357 17.08 -7.98 -5.03
CA GLY A 357 15.99 -7.72 -4.08
C GLY A 357 15.64 -6.23 -4.01
N ILE A 358 15.06 -5.79 -2.90
CA ILE A 358 14.61 -4.40 -2.74
C ILE A 358 15.73 -3.57 -2.10
N VAL A 359 16.12 -2.49 -2.80
CA VAL A 359 17.04 -1.47 -2.30
C VAL A 359 16.23 -0.37 -1.63
N SER A 360 16.77 0.19 -0.55
CA SER A 360 16.21 1.32 0.17
C SER A 360 17.17 2.50 0.04
N ASP A 361 16.80 3.48 -0.77
CA ASP A 361 17.55 4.73 -0.92
C ASP A 361 16.94 5.80 -0.02
N ARG A 362 17.66 6.17 1.04
CA ARG A 362 17.21 7.13 2.04
C ARG A 362 17.62 8.54 1.65
N ILE A 363 16.71 9.48 1.80
CA ILE A 363 16.99 10.89 1.59
C ILE A 363 17.61 11.48 2.86
N SER A 364 18.83 11.97 2.71
CA SER A 364 19.55 12.69 3.75
C SER A 364 19.16 14.16 3.72
N THR A 365 18.97 14.74 4.90
CA THR A 365 18.52 16.13 5.06
C THR A 365 19.53 16.94 5.83
N TYR A 366 19.85 18.11 5.30
CA TYR A 366 20.76 19.09 5.89
C TYR A 366 20.05 20.42 6.09
N GLN A 367 20.42 21.15 7.13
CA GLN A 367 19.91 22.48 7.46
C GLN A 367 20.97 23.52 7.12
N LEU A 368 20.59 24.58 6.41
CA LEU A 368 21.49 25.71 6.17
C LEU A 368 21.72 26.49 7.46
N ASP A 369 22.98 26.73 7.81
CA ASP A 369 23.35 27.38 9.08
C ASP A 369 22.77 28.80 9.18
N GLY A 370 21.87 29.02 10.13
CA GLY A 370 21.23 30.32 10.37
C GLY A 370 20.03 30.65 9.47
N TYR A 371 19.59 29.73 8.62
CA TYR A 371 18.44 29.92 7.72
C TYR A 371 17.41 28.80 7.84
N ASP A 372 16.15 29.08 7.54
CA ASP A 372 15.07 28.09 7.41
C ASP A 372 15.05 27.48 5.99
N ILE A 373 16.19 26.92 5.57
CA ILE A 373 16.38 26.28 4.26
C ILE A 373 16.95 24.88 4.47
N LEU A 374 16.28 23.89 3.89
CA LEU A 374 16.73 22.50 3.90
C LEU A 374 17.39 22.12 2.58
N LEU A 375 18.34 21.19 2.64
CA LEU A 375 18.91 20.50 1.49
C LEU A 375 18.60 19.01 1.61
N ASN A 376 18.06 18.42 0.55
CA ASN A 376 17.76 17.00 0.45
C ASN A 376 18.61 16.36 -0.66
N VAL A 377 19.21 15.22 -0.36
CA VAL A 377 19.99 14.43 -1.32
C VAL A 377 19.85 12.95 -0.97
N SER A 378 19.69 12.09 -1.98
CA SER A 378 19.56 10.65 -1.73
C SER A 378 20.92 10.02 -1.42
N THR A 379 20.91 8.91 -0.69
CA THR A 379 22.14 8.23 -0.26
C THR A 379 22.87 7.64 -1.46
N GLU A 380 22.13 7.13 -2.44
CA GLU A 380 22.70 6.70 -3.72
C GLU A 380 23.44 7.86 -4.42
N THR A 381 22.81 9.03 -4.54
CA THR A 381 23.46 10.20 -5.17
C THR A 381 24.71 10.67 -4.43
N LEU A 382 24.77 10.50 -3.12
CA LEU A 382 25.99 10.75 -2.34
C LEU A 382 27.08 9.76 -2.73
N TYR A 383 26.79 8.44 -2.73
CA TYR A 383 27.76 7.43 -3.11
C TYR A 383 28.26 7.58 -4.55
N ASP A 384 27.37 7.88 -5.50
CA ASP A 384 27.74 8.15 -6.88
C ASP A 384 28.75 9.32 -6.97
N ALA A 385 28.58 10.35 -6.15
CA ALA A 385 29.48 11.50 -6.10
C ALA A 385 30.81 11.20 -5.39
N GLU A 386 30.81 10.35 -4.37
CA GLU A 386 32.01 9.90 -3.64
C GLU A 386 32.93 9.08 -4.56
N GLU A 387 32.36 8.28 -5.47
CA GLU A 387 33.10 7.41 -6.41
C GLU A 387 33.64 8.15 -7.66
N MET A 388 33.34 9.44 -7.82
CA MET A 388 33.79 10.21 -8.98
C MET A 388 35.30 10.43 -8.99
N ASN A 389 35.89 10.34 -10.18
CA ASN A 389 37.30 10.65 -10.38
C ASN A 389 37.59 12.14 -10.20
N ASP A 390 38.76 12.43 -9.64
CA ASP A 390 39.25 13.80 -9.58
C ASP A 390 39.56 14.34 -10.97
N SER A 391 39.12 15.58 -11.21
CA SER A 391 39.58 16.33 -12.36
C SER A 391 40.83 17.15 -12.01
N PRO A 392 41.88 17.15 -12.86
CA PRO A 392 43.09 17.94 -12.64
C PRO A 392 42.87 19.47 -12.56
N ASP A 393 41.74 19.95 -13.07
CA ASP A 393 41.34 21.37 -13.09
C ASP A 393 40.44 21.78 -11.90
N GLY A 394 40.15 20.86 -10.99
CA GLY A 394 39.41 21.09 -9.75
C GLY A 394 37.88 21.06 -9.88
N ALA A 395 37.32 20.90 -11.08
CA ALA A 395 35.88 20.70 -11.29
C ALA A 395 35.57 19.20 -11.40
N ILE A 396 35.04 18.60 -10.34
CA ILE A 396 34.66 17.18 -10.35
C ILE A 396 33.40 17.01 -11.22
N GLY A 397 32.42 17.88 -11.02
CA GLY A 397 31.13 17.73 -11.64
C GLY A 397 30.15 18.87 -11.41
N TYR A 398 28.89 18.59 -11.70
CA TYR A 398 27.79 19.53 -11.58
C TYR A 398 26.61 18.88 -10.85
N ILE A 399 25.80 19.72 -10.22
CA ILE A 399 24.67 19.32 -9.39
C ILE A 399 23.39 19.67 -10.11
N PHE A 400 22.54 18.65 -10.32
CA PHE A 400 21.20 18.82 -10.86
C PHE A 400 20.16 18.61 -9.77
N GLY A 401 19.08 19.36 -9.88
CA GLY A 401 18.04 19.35 -8.86
C GLY A 401 17.03 20.46 -9.08
N SER A 402 16.42 20.88 -8.00
CA SER A 402 15.43 21.97 -8.03
C SER A 402 15.33 22.64 -6.68
N TYR A 403 14.74 23.84 -6.68
CA TYR A 403 14.36 24.58 -5.49
C TYR A 403 12.84 24.48 -5.30
N SER A 404 12.38 24.40 -4.06
CA SER A 404 10.97 24.55 -3.75
C SER A 404 10.50 25.95 -4.15
N LYS A 405 9.21 26.09 -4.46
CA LYS A 405 8.63 27.37 -4.91
C LYS A 405 8.81 28.51 -3.89
N ASP A 406 8.89 28.20 -2.61
CA ASP A 406 9.11 29.15 -1.52
C ASP A 406 10.59 29.39 -1.17
N GLY A 407 11.52 28.70 -1.86
CA GLY A 407 12.96 28.81 -1.63
C GLY A 407 13.46 28.17 -0.33
N LYS A 408 12.61 27.43 0.39
CA LYS A 408 12.96 26.81 1.68
C LYS A 408 13.51 25.38 1.58
N GLN A 409 13.55 24.82 0.39
CA GLN A 409 14.08 23.48 0.13
C GLN A 409 14.88 23.47 -1.16
N VAL A 410 16.07 22.87 -1.08
CA VAL A 410 16.93 22.53 -2.21
C VAL A 410 16.94 21.01 -2.31
N MET A 411 16.62 20.44 -3.46
CA MET A 411 16.55 18.99 -3.65
C MET A 411 17.48 18.59 -4.77
N ILE A 412 18.56 17.90 -4.42
CA ILE A 412 19.51 17.31 -5.37
C ILE A 412 18.90 16.01 -5.90
N THR A 413 18.86 15.89 -7.24
CA THR A 413 18.46 14.66 -7.92
C THR A 413 19.66 13.89 -8.45
N HIS A 414 20.67 14.60 -8.94
CA HIS A 414 21.88 14.01 -9.50
C HIS A 414 23.10 14.87 -9.17
N ILE A 415 24.23 14.23 -8.96
CA ILE A 415 25.55 14.84 -9.08
C ILE A 415 26.20 14.08 -10.23
N VAL A 416 26.71 14.78 -11.23
CA VAL A 416 27.22 14.17 -12.46
C VAL A 416 28.64 14.65 -12.78
N ASP A 417 29.41 13.80 -13.44
CA ASP A 417 30.77 14.14 -13.89
C ASP A 417 30.76 15.31 -14.89
N ALA A 418 31.84 16.09 -14.89
CA ALA A 418 31.94 17.28 -15.74
C ALA A 418 31.97 16.98 -17.26
N TRP A 419 32.42 15.79 -17.69
CA TRP A 419 32.56 15.46 -19.12
C TRP A 419 31.21 15.27 -19.82
N ASN A 420 30.25 14.63 -19.15
CA ASN A 420 28.95 14.31 -19.76
C ASN A 420 27.79 15.19 -19.28
N ALA A 421 28.05 16.12 -18.36
CA ALA A 421 27.03 16.92 -17.70
C ALA A 421 26.06 17.63 -18.64
N LYS A 422 26.54 18.18 -19.76
CA LYS A 422 25.65 18.93 -20.68
C LYS A 422 24.58 18.05 -21.32
N GLU A 423 24.95 16.84 -21.73
CA GLU A 423 24.01 15.89 -22.34
C GLU A 423 23.01 15.39 -21.29
N LEU A 424 23.52 14.97 -20.12
CA LEU A 424 22.69 14.51 -19.00
C LEU A 424 21.74 15.60 -18.50
N LEU A 425 22.18 16.84 -18.40
CA LEU A 425 21.31 17.97 -18.04
C LEU A 425 20.21 18.17 -19.07
N THR A 426 20.58 18.14 -20.36
CA THR A 426 19.60 18.32 -21.45
C THR A 426 18.53 17.23 -21.41
N ASP A 427 18.93 15.98 -21.14
CA ASP A 427 18.01 14.86 -21.00
C ASP A 427 17.14 14.99 -19.74
N ALA A 428 17.74 15.23 -18.58
CA ALA A 428 17.05 15.40 -17.30
C ALA A 428 16.04 16.57 -17.34
N PHE A 429 16.43 17.71 -17.92
CA PHE A 429 15.55 18.87 -18.06
C PHE A 429 14.37 18.58 -18.99
N LYS A 430 14.60 17.91 -20.12
CA LYS A 430 13.52 17.57 -21.07
C LYS A 430 12.56 16.53 -20.51
N THR A 431 13.09 15.44 -19.96
CA THR A 431 12.29 14.33 -19.43
C THR A 431 11.45 14.79 -18.24
N SER A 432 12.05 15.51 -17.29
CA SER A 432 11.36 16.09 -16.13
C SER A 432 10.46 17.29 -16.47
N LYS A 433 10.37 17.71 -17.74
CA LYS A 433 9.60 18.88 -18.21
C LYS A 433 10.00 20.19 -17.49
N GLY A 434 11.30 20.38 -17.29
CA GLY A 434 11.89 21.57 -16.67
C GLY A 434 11.83 21.59 -15.14
N ILE A 435 11.52 20.46 -14.50
CA ILE A 435 11.53 20.36 -13.04
C ILE A 435 12.98 20.23 -12.53
N ILE A 436 13.78 19.41 -13.20
CA ILE A 436 15.20 19.21 -12.90
C ILE A 436 16.02 20.16 -13.77
N ASP A 437 16.88 20.94 -13.12
CA ASP A 437 17.76 21.89 -13.77
C ASP A 437 19.15 21.88 -13.09
N TYR A 438 20.10 22.61 -13.66
CA TYR A 438 21.38 22.89 -13.03
C TYR A 438 21.16 23.77 -11.79
N ILE A 439 21.75 23.37 -10.66
CA ILE A 439 21.63 24.11 -9.40
C ILE A 439 22.97 24.42 -8.72
N GLY A 440 24.09 23.86 -9.19
CA GLY A 440 25.37 24.05 -8.51
C GLY A 440 26.55 23.25 -9.05
N ASP A 441 27.70 23.44 -8.43
CA ASP A 441 28.97 22.79 -8.79
C ASP A 441 29.44 21.79 -7.75
N TYR A 442 30.13 20.76 -8.21
CA TYR A 442 30.82 19.79 -7.36
C TYR A 442 32.33 19.87 -7.57
N ARG A 443 33.08 20.14 -6.50
CA ARG A 443 34.52 20.43 -6.52
C ARG A 443 35.27 19.77 -5.39
N TYR A 444 36.60 19.84 -5.41
CA TYR A 444 37.43 19.38 -4.30
C TYR A 444 37.56 20.46 -3.22
N SER A 445 37.50 20.05 -1.94
CA SER A 445 37.65 20.98 -0.79
C SER A 445 39.07 21.52 -0.64
N GLY A 446 40.09 20.76 -1.07
CA GLY A 446 41.50 21.06 -0.83
C GLY A 446 42.09 20.10 0.19
N GLU A 447 43.16 20.52 0.89
CA GLU A 447 43.81 19.68 1.90
C GLU A 447 43.00 19.57 3.21
N GLU A 448 42.16 20.56 3.51
CA GLU A 448 41.37 20.63 4.73
C GLU A 448 39.88 20.35 4.43
N PRO A 449 39.20 19.51 5.23
CA PRO A 449 37.80 19.19 5.04
C PRO A 449 36.91 20.43 5.25
N GLU A 450 35.76 20.45 4.60
CA GLU A 450 34.74 21.51 4.71
C GLU A 450 35.26 22.90 4.31
N THR A 451 36.29 22.95 3.44
CA THR A 451 36.82 24.20 2.89
C THR A 451 36.56 24.32 1.39
N TYR A 452 36.75 25.52 0.85
CA TYR A 452 36.64 25.80 -0.58
C TYR A 452 37.67 26.85 -0.98
N SER A 453 38.11 26.79 -2.25
CA SER A 453 39.06 27.77 -2.80
C SER A 453 38.41 29.13 -3.06
N ALA A 454 39.21 30.21 -3.04
CA ALA A 454 38.76 31.54 -3.47
C ALA A 454 38.19 31.52 -4.91
N SER A 455 38.78 30.72 -5.80
CA SER A 455 38.28 30.53 -7.16
C SER A 455 36.89 29.88 -7.22
N SER A 456 36.56 29.00 -6.26
CA SER A 456 35.22 28.41 -6.18
C SER A 456 34.20 29.41 -5.67
N PHE A 457 34.59 30.28 -4.72
CA PHE A 457 33.74 31.39 -4.28
C PHE A 457 33.44 32.38 -5.40
N GLU A 458 34.47 32.86 -6.11
CA GLU A 458 34.31 33.79 -7.25
C GLU A 458 33.45 33.19 -8.36
N LEU A 459 33.58 31.88 -8.62
CA LEU A 459 32.74 31.18 -9.59
C LEU A 459 31.27 31.14 -9.16
N MET A 460 30.98 30.84 -7.88
CA MET A 460 29.60 30.87 -7.38
C MET A 460 29.00 32.26 -7.45
N ALA A 461 29.77 33.30 -7.12
CA ALA A 461 29.35 34.69 -7.25
C ALA A 461 29.04 35.05 -8.72
N SER A 462 29.92 34.69 -9.66
CA SER A 462 29.70 34.91 -11.09
C SER A 462 28.47 34.18 -11.62
N LYS A 463 28.18 32.97 -11.12
CA LYS A 463 27.01 32.18 -11.53
C LYS A 463 25.71 32.72 -10.98
N ALA A 464 25.74 33.28 -9.77
CA ALA A 464 24.58 33.94 -9.16
C ALA A 464 24.14 35.22 -9.91
N GLU A 465 25.05 35.81 -10.69
CA GLU A 465 24.79 37.00 -11.53
C GLU A 465 24.48 36.66 -13.00
N ASP A 466 24.57 35.39 -13.40
CA ASP A 466 24.34 34.95 -14.78
C ASP A 466 22.85 34.71 -15.03
N ASP A 467 22.21 35.59 -15.80
CA ASP A 467 20.79 35.50 -16.19
C ASP A 467 20.42 34.20 -16.94
N SER A 468 21.40 33.45 -17.44
CA SER A 468 21.16 32.15 -18.08
C SER A 468 21.03 30.99 -17.10
N ILE A 469 21.39 31.20 -15.82
CA ILE A 469 21.26 30.23 -14.74
C ILE A 469 19.97 30.53 -13.97
N ASN A 470 19.13 29.51 -13.81
CA ASN A 470 17.81 29.63 -13.19
C ASN A 470 17.85 29.66 -11.64
N THR A 471 18.92 30.23 -11.07
CA THR A 471 19.05 30.45 -9.63
C THR A 471 20.11 31.52 -9.33
N ASN A 472 19.78 32.43 -8.41
CA ASN A 472 20.73 33.40 -7.86
C ASN A 472 21.43 32.87 -6.61
N ASN A 473 21.14 31.63 -6.22
CA ASN A 473 21.67 30.97 -5.03
C ASN A 473 22.30 29.62 -5.40
N PRO A 474 23.33 29.58 -6.25
CA PRO A 474 23.94 28.32 -6.65
C PRO A 474 24.51 27.55 -5.45
N LEU A 475 24.38 26.23 -5.53
CA LEU A 475 24.94 25.29 -4.57
C LEU A 475 26.40 24.98 -4.90
N LEU A 476 27.23 24.81 -3.88
CA LEU A 476 28.56 24.26 -3.99
C LEU A 476 28.65 23.00 -3.13
N ALA A 477 28.81 21.84 -3.76
CA ALA A 477 29.25 20.63 -3.07
C ALA A 477 30.78 20.56 -3.13
N VAL A 478 31.41 20.21 -2.02
CA VAL A 478 32.84 19.94 -1.95
C VAL A 478 33.09 18.52 -1.47
N ARG A 479 34.01 17.81 -2.13
CA ARG A 479 34.52 16.52 -1.68
C ARG A 479 35.65 16.74 -0.68
N ASN A 480 35.52 16.17 0.50
CA ASN A 480 36.51 16.20 1.56
C ASN A 480 37.66 15.21 1.26
N PRO A 481 38.82 15.36 1.92
CA PRO A 481 39.94 14.42 1.75
C PRO A 481 39.61 12.96 2.09
N ASP A 482 38.62 12.73 2.96
CA ASP A 482 38.12 11.40 3.33
C ASP A 482 37.07 10.84 2.36
N GLY A 483 36.72 11.59 1.31
CA GLY A 483 35.72 11.24 0.30
C GLY A 483 34.34 11.83 0.58
N SER A 484 34.00 12.16 1.84
CA SER A 484 32.67 12.65 2.19
C SER A 484 32.33 14.00 1.54
N LEU A 485 31.05 14.32 1.41
CA LEU A 485 30.61 15.58 0.83
C LEU A 485 30.22 16.61 1.89
N SER A 486 30.51 17.88 1.60
CA SER A 486 29.99 19.03 2.33
C SER A 486 29.31 19.99 1.36
N PHE A 487 28.21 20.60 1.80
CA PHE A 487 27.39 21.45 0.93
C PHE A 487 27.36 22.89 1.45
N PHE A 488 27.41 23.84 0.51
CA PHE A 488 27.33 25.26 0.78
C PHE A 488 26.31 25.90 -0.17
N LEU A 489 25.51 26.84 0.32
CA LEU A 489 24.65 27.68 -0.50
C LEU A 489 25.27 29.06 -0.66
N TYR A 490 25.37 29.55 -1.89
CA TYR A 490 25.69 30.96 -2.11
C TYR A 490 24.47 31.81 -1.81
N ILE A 491 24.53 32.64 -0.77
CA ILE A 491 23.43 33.50 -0.36
C ILE A 491 23.98 34.76 0.31
N ASN A 492 23.38 35.92 0.02
CA ASN A 492 23.81 37.20 0.59
C ASN A 492 25.30 37.51 0.40
N ASN A 493 25.86 37.11 -0.75
CA ASN A 493 27.28 37.30 -1.09
C ASN A 493 28.25 36.52 -0.19
N GLU A 494 27.79 35.40 0.39
CA GLU A 494 28.56 34.48 1.22
C GLU A 494 28.25 33.02 0.83
N LEU A 495 29.17 32.09 1.15
CA LEU A 495 28.91 30.66 1.08
C LEU A 495 28.59 30.14 2.49
N VAL A 496 27.34 29.76 2.70
CA VAL A 496 26.85 29.31 4.00
C VAL A 496 26.74 27.79 4.00
N LYS A 497 27.24 27.15 5.04
CA LYS A 497 27.31 25.68 5.15
C LYS A 497 25.95 25.07 5.46
N PHE A 498 25.71 23.89 4.90
CA PHE A 498 24.66 22.98 5.34
C PHE A 498 25.21 21.98 6.37
N SER A 499 24.55 21.92 7.53
CA SER A 499 24.84 20.97 8.61
C SER A 499 23.82 19.84 8.63
N GLN A 500 24.25 18.61 8.89
CA GLN A 500 23.33 17.47 8.90
C GLN A 500 22.25 17.63 9.99
N LYS A 501 20.99 17.43 9.61
CA LYS A 501 19.85 17.54 10.52
C LYS A 501 19.71 16.21 11.27
N LEU A 502 20.06 16.21 12.56
CA LEU A 502 19.99 15.04 13.46
C LEU A 502 18.57 14.52 13.70
#